data_AF-A0AAE8QKN1-F1
#
_entry.id   AF-A0AAE8QKN1-F1
#
_cell.length_a   1.000
_cell.length_b   1.000
_cell.length_c   1.000
_cell.angle_alpha   90.00
_cell.angle_beta   90.00
_cell.angle_gamma   90.00
#
_symmetry.space_group_name_H-M   'P 1'
#
loop_
_entity.id
_entity.type
_entity.pdbx_description
1 polymer ?
#
loop_
_entity_poly.entity_id
_entity_poly.type
_entity_poly.pdbx_seq_one_letter_code
_entity_poly.pdbx_strand_id
1 'polypeptide(L)' 'MNEQFLIGQIILYLGQYQRFGGKQNEIMAYKRLDQLRALVGLKDADEATDYLIMKMEGAMAA' A
#
# COMPACT_ATOMS: atom_id res chain seq x y z
N MET A 1 -1.90 -14.37 -2.61
CA MET A 1 -2.60 -13.07 -2.65
C MET A 1 -1.96 -12.26 -3.76
N ASN A 2 -2.72 -11.63 -4.66
CA ASN A 2 -2.12 -10.94 -5.81
C ASN A 2 -1.71 -9.49 -5.45
N GLU A 3 -0.84 -8.90 -6.27
CA GLU A 3 -0.28 -7.57 -6.08
C GLU A 3 -1.38 -6.48 -6.05
N GLN A 4 -2.30 -6.49 -7.02
CA GLN A 4 -3.37 -5.49 -7.09
C GLN A 4 -4.30 -5.51 -5.87
N PHE A 5 -4.60 -6.68 -5.32
CA PHE A 5 -5.38 -6.80 -4.10
C PHE A 5 -4.66 -6.15 -2.90
N LEU A 6 -3.35 -6.39 -2.77
CA LEU A 6 -2.55 -5.77 -1.72
C LEU A 6 -2.53 -4.24 -1.84
N ILE A 7 -2.26 -3.74 -3.05
CA ILE A 7 -2.30 -2.31 -3.36
C ILE A 7 -3.67 -1.71 -3.00
N GLY A 8 -4.76 -2.36 -3.41
CA GLY A 8 -6.12 -1.93 -3.08
C GLY A 8 -6.38 -1.88 -1.56
N GLN A 9 -5.89 -2.86 -0.80
CA GLN A 9 -6.02 -2.84 0.66
C GLN A 9 -5.19 -1.72 1.31
N ILE A 10 -3.98 -1.45 0.84
CA ILE A 10 -3.15 -0.36 1.37
C ILE A 10 -3.88 0.97 1.16
N ILE A 11 -4.38 1.23 -0.05
CA ILE A 11 -5.12 2.45 -0.38
C ILE A 11 -6.39 2.58 0.49
N LEU A 12 -7.13 1.48 0.66
CA LEU A 12 -8.32 1.46 1.51
C LEU A 12 -8.00 1.87 2.95
N TYR A 13 -6.98 1.27 3.56
CA TYR A 13 -6.62 1.56 4.94
C TYR A 13 -6.05 2.98 5.11
N LEU A 14 -5.22 3.46 4.18
CA LEU A 14 -4.73 4.84 4.20
C LEU A 14 -5.89 5.85 4.04
N GLY A 15 -6.83 5.58 3.12
CA GLY A 15 -8.02 6.41 2.95
C GLY A 15 -8.93 6.43 4.18
N GLN A 16 -9.10 5.29 4.85
CA GLN A 16 -9.87 5.22 6.10
C GLN A 16 -9.15 5.94 7.24
N TYR A 17 -7.83 5.79 7.37
CA TYR A 17 -7.02 6.54 8.34
C TYR A 17 -7.14 8.04 8.12
N GLN A 18 -7.05 8.51 6.88
CA GLN A 18 -7.17 9.93 6.56
C GLN A 18 -8.56 10.50 6.89
N ARG A 19 -9.63 9.72 6.65
CA ARG A 19 -11.02 10.18 6.84
C ARG A 19 -11.51 10.11 8.27
N PHE A 20 -11.18 9.04 8.98
CA PHE A 20 -11.76 8.71 10.27
C PHE A 20 -10.73 8.70 11.40
N GLY A 21 -9.44 8.87 11.08
CA GLY A 21 -8.36 8.59 12.00
C GLY A 21 -8.27 7.09 12.32
N GLY A 22 -7.53 6.78 13.38
CA GLY A 22 -7.49 5.45 13.96
C GLY A 22 -6.20 4.70 13.67
N LYS A 23 -5.41 4.50 14.73
CA LYS A 23 -4.12 3.79 14.71
C LYS A 23 -4.20 2.39 14.10
N GLN A 24 -5.36 1.73 14.18
CA GLN A 24 -5.56 0.41 13.58
C GLN A 24 -5.46 0.44 12.04
N ASN A 25 -6.01 1.46 11.38
CA ASN A 25 -5.95 1.58 9.92
C ASN A 25 -4.52 1.84 9.45
N GLU A 26 -3.80 2.71 10.16
CA GLU A 26 -2.38 2.96 9.93
C GLU A 26 -1.54 1.68 10.06
N ILE A 27 -1.71 0.92 11.16
CA ILE A 27 -1.01 -0.36 11.37
C ILE A 27 -1.33 -1.36 10.24
N MET A 28 -2.60 -1.43 9.82
CA MET A 28 -3.00 -2.34 8.75
C MET A 28 -2.44 -1.92 7.39
N ALA A 29 -2.37 -0.63 7.10
CA ALA A 29 -1.71 -0.11 5.90
C ALA A 29 -0.23 -0.52 5.87
N TYR A 30 0.52 -0.29 6.94
CA TYR A 30 1.94 -0.68 7.01
C TYR A 30 2.15 -2.19 6.94
N LYS A 31 1.28 -2.99 7.57
CA LYS A 31 1.34 -4.44 7.47
C LYS A 31 1.14 -4.92 6.02
N ARG A 32 0.23 -4.30 5.28
CA ARG A 32 -0.02 -4.62 3.87
C ARG A 32 1.13 -4.15 2.97
N LEU A 33 1.74 -3.01 3.30
CA LEU A 33 2.92 -2.49 2.60
C LEU A 33 4.12 -3.45 2.73
N ASP A 34 4.38 -4.00 3.92
CA ASP A 34 5.44 -5.00 4.12
C ASP A 34 5.15 -6.32 3.38
N GLN A 35 3.88 -6.72 3.29
CA GLN A 35 3.47 -7.86 2.47
C GLN A 35 3.68 -7.60 0.97
N LEU A 36 3.41 -6.38 0.50
CA LEU A 36 3.68 -5.97 -0.88
C LEU A 36 5.20 -6.00 -1.14
N ARG A 37 6.00 -5.41 -0.24
CA ARG A 37 7.46 -5.44 -0.28
C ARG A 37 8.00 -6.86 -0.47
N ALA A 38 7.56 -7.80 0.38
CA ALA A 38 7.97 -9.19 0.30
C ALA A 38 7.51 -9.89 -0.99
N LEU A 39 6.30 -9.57 -1.47
CA LEU A 39 5.75 -10.16 -2.69
C LEU A 39 6.53 -9.77 -3.94
N VAL A 40 6.93 -8.50 -4.05
CA VAL A 40 7.62 -7.97 -5.23
C VAL A 40 9.14 -7.92 -5.09
N GLY A 41 9.68 -8.40 -3.96
CA GLY A 41 11.12 -8.55 -3.74
C GLY A 41 11.85 -7.25 -3.43
N LEU A 42 11.19 -6.29 -2.80
CA LEU A 42 11.75 -4.99 -2.45
C LEU A 42 12.51 -5.03 -1.12
N LYS A 43 13.51 -4.18 -1.00
CA LYS A 43 14.48 -4.19 0.10
C LYS A 43 13.85 -3.70 1.41
N ASP A 44 13.19 -2.55 1.37
CA ASP A 44 12.66 -1.86 2.55
C ASP A 44 11.29 -1.21 2.28
N ALA A 45 10.78 -0.53 3.30
CA ALA A 45 9.46 0.11 3.25
C ALA A 45 9.43 1.34 2.33
N ASP A 46 10.57 2.00 2.12
CA ASP A 46 10.67 3.17 1.25
C ASP A 46 10.52 2.72 -0.21
N GLU A 47 11.25 1.69 -0.62
CA GLU A 47 11.07 1.09 -1.95
C GLU A 47 9.63 0.60 -2.18
N ALA A 48 9.00 0.02 -1.17
CA ALA A 48 7.60 -0.43 -1.25
C ALA A 48 6.62 0.73 -1.40
N THR A 49 6.92 1.88 -0.79
CA THR A 49 6.11 3.10 -0.91
C THR A 49 6.26 3.70 -2.30
N ASP A 50 7.49 3.81 -2.82
CA ASP A 50 7.76 4.29 -4.17
C ASP A 50 7.10 3.40 -5.23
N TYR A 51 7.18 2.08 -5.05
CA TYR A 51 6.51 1.12 -5.91
C TYR A 51 4.98 1.30 -5.91
N LEU A 52 4.38 1.49 -4.73
CA LEU A 52 2.95 1.75 -4.59
C LEU A 52 2.54 3.02 -5.34
N ILE A 53 3.30 4.11 -5.20
CA ILE A 53 3.06 5.39 -5.89
C ILE A 53 3.14 5.19 -7.41
N MET A 54 4.20 4.56 -7.90
CA MET A 54 4.37 4.28 -9.33
C MET A 54 3.19 3.48 -9.91
N LYS A 55 2.68 2.49 -9.17
CA LYS A 55 1.52 1.70 -9.61
C LYS A 55 0.22 2.50 -9.62
N MET A 56 0.07 3.43 -8.69
CA MET A 56 -1.09 4.34 -8.67
C MET A 56 -1.06 5.34 -9.82
N GLU A 57 0.11 5.91 -10.13
CA GLU A 57 0.28 6.84 -11.25
C GLU A 57 0.04 6.16 -12.60
N GLY A 58 0.57 4.94 -12.79
CA GLY A 58 0.32 4.15 -13.98
C GLY A 58 -1.15 3.75 -14.16
N ALA A 59 -1.91 3.60 -13.06
CA ALA A 59 -3.34 3.32 -13.10
C ALA A 59 -4.20 4.57 -13.39
N MET A 60 -3.70 5.79 -13.11
CA MET A 60 -4.39 7.05 -13.43
C MET A 60 -4.11 7.54 -14.85
N ALA A 61 -3.03 7.06 -15.47
CA ALA A 61 -2.65 7.42 -16.84
C ALA A 61 -3.29 6.53 -17.93
N ALA A 62 -4.00 5.47 -17.55
CA ALA A 62 -4.70 4.53 -18.43
C ALA A 62 -6.23 4.72 -18.38
#